data_AF-A0A821I7B4-F1
#
_entry.id   AF-A0A821I7B4-F1
#
_cell.length_a   1.000
_cell.length_b   1.000
_cell.length_c   1.000
_cell.angle_alpha   90.00
_cell.angle_beta   90.00
_cell.angle_gamma   90.00
#
_symmetry.space_group_name_H-M   'P 1'
#
loop_
_entity.id
_entity.type
_entity.pdbx_description
1 polymer ?
#
loop_
_entity_poly.entity_id
_entity_poly.type
_entity_poly.pdbx_seq_one_letter_code
_entity_poly.pdbx_strand_id
1 'polypeptide(L)'
;DDKVLIGSFLATGLNSPVYNTSWLYFHTISLYWRLMGNASQALNCLFQSYLLSPSNVKDLTYLSMALLLYNSQLNINEAIYLLYESLSIDPNGLILTHFTLGNAMARKGHLDLAEHWYQSTLKLKPDFEPAKQRLRAIQC
;
A
#
# COMPACT_ATOMS: atom_id res chain seq x y z
N ASP A 1 -18.59 16.22 13.45
CA ASP A 1 -17.72 15.05 13.25
C ASP A 1 -16.60 15.48 12.32
N ASP A 2 -15.36 15.43 12.80
CA ASP A 2 -14.16 15.91 12.10
C ASP A 2 -13.97 15.20 10.75
N LYS A 3 -14.44 13.95 10.62
CA LYS A 3 -14.38 13.21 9.35
C LYS A 3 -15.21 13.87 8.25
N VAL A 4 -16.42 14.33 8.58
CA VAL A 4 -17.31 14.98 7.60
C VAL A 4 -16.72 16.31 7.14
N LEU A 5 -16.11 17.07 8.06
CA LEU A 5 -15.44 18.33 7.72
C LEU A 5 -14.26 18.10 6.77
N ILE A 6 -13.40 17.13 7.08
CA ILE A 6 -12.29 16.73 6.19
C ILE A 6 -12.80 16.29 4.82
N GLY A 7 -13.86 15.47 4.78
CA GLY A 7 -14.47 15.03 3.53
C GLY A 7 -14.97 16.18 2.66
N SER A 8 -15.66 17.16 3.27
CA SER A 8 -16.14 18.35 2.56
C SER A 8 -15.00 19.22 2.03
N PHE A 9 -13.94 19.41 2.82
CA PHE A 9 -12.74 20.13 2.39
C PHE A 9 -12.09 19.45 1.18
N LEU A 10 -11.89 18.14 1.25
CA LEU A 10 -11.33 17.35 0.15
C LEU A 10 -12.21 17.38 -1.11
N ALA A 11 -13.53 17.38 -0.96
CA ALA A 11 -14.45 17.50 -2.10
C ALA A 11 -14.36 18.88 -2.75
N THR A 12 -14.33 19.97 -1.96
CA THR A 12 -14.21 21.33 -2.52
C THR A 12 -12.91 21.55 -3.27
N GLY A 13 -11.80 20.96 -2.80
CA GLY A 13 -10.52 21.08 -3.49
C GLY A 13 -10.50 20.39 -4.85
N LEU A 14 -11.33 19.37 -5.12
CA LEU A 14 -11.42 18.76 -6.46
C LEU A 14 -11.93 19.73 -7.55
N ASN A 15 -12.62 20.80 -7.17
CA ASN A 15 -13.04 21.84 -8.11
C ASN A 15 -11.89 22.78 -8.49
N SER A 16 -10.75 22.71 -7.79
CA SER A 16 -9.56 23.50 -8.11
C SER A 16 -8.68 22.76 -9.11
N PRO A 17 -8.26 23.41 -10.23
CA PRO A 17 -7.37 22.81 -11.22
C PRO A 17 -5.99 22.44 -10.66
N VAL A 18 -5.59 23.08 -9.57
CA VAL A 18 -4.30 22.80 -8.90
C VAL A 18 -4.32 21.45 -8.18
N TYR A 19 -5.46 21.11 -7.57
CA TYR A 19 -5.57 19.89 -6.76
C TYR A 19 -6.06 18.70 -7.57
N ASN A 20 -6.95 18.91 -8.55
CA ASN A 20 -7.47 17.82 -9.38
C ASN A 20 -6.45 17.25 -10.40
N THR A 21 -5.26 17.83 -10.49
CA THR A 21 -4.11 17.32 -11.25
C THR A 21 -2.97 16.84 -10.35
N SER A 22 -3.13 16.94 -9.03
CA SER A 22 -2.10 16.52 -8.08
C SER A 22 -2.28 15.07 -7.65
N TRP A 23 -1.30 14.22 -7.97
CA TRP A 23 -1.31 12.82 -7.52
C TRP A 23 -1.37 12.71 -5.99
N LEU A 24 -0.63 13.56 -5.27
CA LEU A 24 -0.58 13.56 -3.81
C LEU A 24 -1.93 13.89 -3.20
N TYR A 25 -2.71 14.74 -3.88
CA TYR A 25 -4.06 15.08 -3.45
C TYR A 25 -5.00 13.86 -3.54
N PHE A 26 -4.99 13.16 -4.66
CA PHE A 26 -5.75 11.91 -4.79
C PHE A 26 -5.28 10.82 -3.82
N HIS A 27 -3.98 10.72 -3.58
CA HIS A 27 -3.44 9.82 -2.56
C HIS A 27 -3.99 10.15 -1.16
N THR A 28 -4.05 11.44 -0.82
CA THR A 28 -4.63 11.92 0.45
C THR A 28 -6.12 11.61 0.56
N ILE A 29 -6.90 11.81 -0.51
CA ILE A 29 -8.32 11.44 -0.55
C ILE A 29 -8.50 9.93 -0.35
N SER A 30 -7.59 9.11 -0.90
CA SER A 30 -7.66 7.67 -0.68
C SER A 30 -7.52 7.30 0.80
N LEU A 31 -6.65 8.01 1.55
CA LEU A 31 -6.49 7.80 2.99
C LEU A 31 -7.76 8.18 3.75
N TYR A 32 -8.42 9.27 3.35
CA TYR A 32 -9.73 9.64 3.89
C TYR A 32 -10.77 8.53 3.67
N TRP A 33 -10.91 8.01 2.44
CA TRP A 33 -11.86 6.94 2.17
C TRP A 33 -11.54 5.64 2.91
N ARG A 34 -10.26 5.34 3.13
CA ARG A 34 -9.81 4.24 4.00
C ARG A 34 -10.29 4.42 5.44
N LEU A 35 -10.18 5.64 5.99
CA LEU A 35 -10.68 5.96 7.34
C LEU A 35 -12.21 5.87 7.46
N MET A 36 -12.92 6.05 6.35
CA MET A 36 -14.37 5.87 6.25
C MET A 36 -14.77 4.41 6.00
N GLY A 37 -13.81 3.49 5.83
CA GLY A 37 -14.06 2.08 5.53
C GLY A 37 -14.52 1.82 4.09
N ASN A 38 -14.47 2.81 3.20
CA ASN A 38 -14.90 2.66 1.81
C ASN A 38 -13.69 2.30 0.93
N ALA A 39 -13.39 1.00 0.84
CA ALA A 39 -12.26 0.51 0.05
C ALA A 39 -12.41 0.79 -1.45
N SER A 40 -13.64 0.78 -2.00
CA SER A 40 -13.86 1.04 -3.42
C SER A 40 -13.49 2.48 -3.80
N GLN A 41 -13.96 3.46 -3.04
CA GLN A 41 -13.62 4.86 -3.29
C GLN A 41 -12.14 5.15 -3.04
N ALA A 42 -11.56 4.53 -2.01
CA ALA A 42 -10.12 4.63 -1.78
C ALA A 42 -9.30 4.10 -2.97
N LEU A 43 -9.71 2.97 -3.55
CA LEU A 43 -9.03 2.38 -4.69
C LEU A 43 -9.16 3.26 -5.95
N ASN A 44 -10.34 3.81 -6.21
CA ASN A 44 -10.55 4.76 -7.31
C ASN A 44 -9.63 5.99 -7.19
N CYS A 45 -9.50 6.55 -5.99
CA CYS A 45 -8.59 7.67 -5.75
C CYS A 45 -7.12 7.26 -5.91
N LEU A 46 -6.73 6.05 -5.49
CA LEU A 46 -5.37 5.56 -5.73
C LEU A 46 -5.07 5.34 -7.22
N PHE A 47 -6.06 4.90 -8.02
CA PHE A 47 -5.91 4.83 -9.47
C PHE A 47 -5.67 6.21 -10.08
N GLN A 48 -6.44 7.23 -9.67
CA GLN A 48 -6.19 8.60 -10.12
C GLN A 48 -4.81 9.11 -9.69
N SER A 49 -4.40 8.82 -8.45
CA SER A 49 -3.05 9.11 -7.99
C SER A 49 -2.01 8.47 -8.89
N TYR A 50 -2.13 7.17 -9.20
CA TYR A 50 -1.20 6.45 -10.06
C TYR A 50 -1.07 7.05 -11.47
N LEU A 51 -2.20 7.45 -12.08
CA LEU A 51 -2.21 8.05 -13.42
C LEU A 51 -1.45 9.37 -13.47
N LEU A 52 -1.49 10.15 -12.38
CA LEU A 52 -0.85 11.46 -12.26
C LEU A 52 0.57 11.40 -11.66
N SER A 53 0.94 10.28 -11.05
CA SER A 53 2.23 10.10 -10.38
C SER A 53 3.39 10.04 -11.37
N PRO A 54 4.48 10.80 -11.12
CA PRO A 54 5.75 10.59 -11.80
C PRO A 54 6.26 9.15 -11.64
N SER A 55 7.01 8.63 -12.63
CA SER A 55 7.44 7.23 -12.66
C SER A 55 8.23 6.80 -11.43
N ASN A 56 9.03 7.69 -10.83
CA ASN A 56 9.86 7.40 -9.67
C ASN A 56 9.09 7.31 -8.33
N VAL A 57 7.79 7.65 -8.30
CA VAL A 57 6.94 7.54 -7.10
C VAL A 57 5.76 6.60 -7.31
N LYS A 58 5.71 5.91 -8.46
CA LYS A 58 4.63 4.96 -8.77
C LYS A 58 4.69 3.72 -7.87
N ASP A 59 5.87 3.35 -7.38
CA ASP A 59 6.09 2.32 -6.37
C ASP A 59 5.21 2.54 -5.13
N LEU A 60 5.14 3.77 -4.63
CA LEU A 60 4.32 4.15 -3.48
C LEU A 60 2.83 3.98 -3.77
N THR A 61 2.38 4.35 -4.97
CA THR A 61 0.96 4.19 -5.35
C THR A 61 0.57 2.73 -5.48
N TYR A 62 1.44 1.89 -6.07
CA TYR A 62 1.26 0.45 -6.11
C TYR A 62 1.22 -0.18 -4.72
N LEU A 63 2.16 0.17 -3.84
CA LEU A 63 2.17 -0.29 -2.45
C LEU A 63 0.85 0.10 -1.74
N SER A 64 0.38 1.33 -1.95
CA SER A 64 -0.84 1.82 -1.32
C SER A 64 -2.09 1.06 -1.78
N MET A 65 -2.18 0.74 -3.07
CA MET A 65 -3.25 -0.10 -3.62
C MET A 65 -3.16 -1.54 -3.11
N ALA A 66 -1.95 -2.12 -3.09
CA ALA A 66 -1.73 -3.45 -2.56
C ALA A 66 -2.14 -3.58 -1.08
N LEU A 67 -1.75 -2.61 -0.25
CA LEU A 67 -2.13 -2.57 1.16
C LEU A 67 -3.64 -2.47 1.34
N LEU A 68 -4.33 -1.72 0.47
CA LEU A 68 -5.77 -1.62 0.50
C LEU A 68 -6.44 -2.96 0.19
N LEU A 69 -6.02 -3.63 -0.89
CA LEU A 69 -6.56 -4.94 -1.31
C LEU A 69 -6.24 -6.06 -0.32
N TYR A 70 -5.03 -6.04 0.25
CA TYR A 70 -4.62 -7.00 1.27
C TYR A 70 -5.50 -6.90 2.53
N ASN A 71 -5.73 -5.68 3.03
CA ASN A 71 -6.49 -5.43 4.25
C ASN A 71 -8.00 -5.62 4.07
N SER A 72 -8.53 -5.26 2.90
CA SER A 72 -9.97 -5.44 2.60
C SER A 72 -10.35 -6.90 2.33
N GLN A 73 -9.37 -7.81 2.28
CA GLN A 73 -9.54 -9.23 1.95
C GLN A 73 -10.19 -9.48 0.59
N LEU A 74 -10.28 -8.46 -0.27
CA LEU A 74 -10.95 -8.56 -1.56
C LEU A 74 -10.20 -9.48 -2.52
N ASN A 75 -8.86 -9.32 -2.62
CA ASN A 75 -8.04 -10.13 -3.51
C ASN A 75 -6.55 -10.12 -3.12
N ILE A 76 -6.07 -11.20 -2.49
CA ILE A 76 -4.66 -11.33 -2.08
C ILE A 76 -3.74 -11.48 -3.29
N ASN A 77 -4.18 -12.14 -4.37
CA ASN A 77 -3.35 -12.35 -5.55
C ASN A 77 -3.07 -11.03 -6.28
N GLU A 78 -4.07 -10.16 -6.38
CA GLU A 78 -3.92 -8.83 -6.97
C GLU A 78 -3.05 -7.94 -6.09
N ALA A 79 -3.18 -8.02 -4.76
CA ALA A 79 -2.26 -7.34 -3.85
C ALA A 79 -0.80 -7.78 -4.09
N ILE A 80 -0.55 -9.08 -4.24
CA ILE A 80 0.79 -9.61 -4.55
C ILE A 80 1.29 -9.09 -5.90
N TYR A 81 0.46 -9.09 -6.94
CA TYR A 81 0.81 -8.54 -8.25
C TYR A 81 1.26 -7.08 -8.15
N LEU A 82 0.48 -6.23 -7.47
CA LEU A 82 0.82 -4.82 -7.28
C LEU A 82 2.10 -4.62 -6.44
N LEU A 83 2.39 -5.50 -5.48
CA LEU A 83 3.64 -5.44 -4.73
C LEU A 83 4.85 -5.76 -5.62
N TYR A 84 4.73 -6.69 -6.55
CA TYR A 84 5.79 -6.94 -7.55
C TYR A 84 5.96 -5.76 -8.52
N GLU A 85 4.87 -5.11 -8.94
CA GLU A 85 4.94 -3.87 -9.72
C GLU A 85 5.57 -2.71 -8.93
N SER A 86 5.40 -2.67 -7.61
CA SER A 86 6.13 -1.72 -6.75
C SER A 86 7.64 -2.02 -6.75
N LEU A 87 8.04 -3.29 -6.62
CA LEU A 87 9.44 -3.70 -6.64
C LEU A 87 10.11 -3.51 -8.02
N SER A 88 9.36 -3.55 -9.12
CA SER A 88 9.93 -3.35 -10.46
C SER A 88 10.40 -1.91 -10.69
N ILE A 89 9.82 -0.96 -9.97
CA ILE A 89 10.19 0.46 -10.00
C ILE A 89 11.38 0.73 -9.08
N ASP A 90 11.27 0.34 -7.81
CA ASP A 90 12.37 0.41 -6.86
C ASP A 90 12.43 -0.87 -6.00
N PRO A 91 13.37 -1.78 -6.31
CA PRO A 91 13.50 -3.05 -5.60
C PRO A 91 13.83 -2.91 -4.11
N ASN A 92 14.43 -1.79 -3.69
CA ASN A 92 14.94 -1.59 -2.32
C ASN A 92 14.36 -0.36 -1.62
N GLY A 93 13.55 0.45 -2.30
CA GLY A 93 13.06 1.73 -1.78
C GLY A 93 12.08 1.60 -0.63
N LEU A 94 11.15 0.65 -0.70
CA LEU A 94 10.04 0.53 0.25
C LEU A 94 10.13 -0.76 1.06
N ILE A 95 10.61 -0.65 2.31
CA ILE A 95 10.64 -1.74 3.30
C ILE A 95 9.26 -2.39 3.47
N LEU A 96 8.19 -1.57 3.41
CA LEU A 96 6.81 -2.05 3.54
C LEU A 96 6.39 -2.96 2.39
N THR A 97 6.95 -2.82 1.18
CA THR A 97 6.66 -3.71 0.05
C THR A 97 7.14 -5.14 0.35
N HIS A 98 8.39 -5.27 0.82
CA HIS A 98 8.96 -6.57 1.24
C HIS A 98 8.17 -7.19 2.39
N PHE A 99 7.85 -6.39 3.41
CA PHE A 99 7.09 -6.89 4.56
C PHE A 99 5.67 -7.35 4.19
N THR A 100 5.00 -6.59 3.31
CA THR A 100 3.64 -6.92 2.86
C THR A 100 3.64 -8.17 1.98
N LEU A 101 4.66 -8.38 1.13
CA LEU A 101 4.84 -9.64 0.39
C LEU A 101 4.98 -10.82 1.34
N GLY A 102 5.79 -10.70 2.40
CA GLY A 102 5.91 -11.75 3.42
C GLY A 102 4.57 -12.08 4.07
N ASN A 103 3.81 -11.06 4.47
CA ASN A 103 2.47 -11.23 5.05
C ASN A 103 1.46 -11.84 4.06
N ALA A 104 1.56 -11.49 2.77
CA ALA A 104 0.69 -12.03 1.72
C ALA A 104 1.00 -13.50 1.41
N MET A 105 2.28 -13.87 1.31
CA MET A 105 2.72 -15.25 1.10
C MET A 105 2.35 -16.14 2.28
N ALA A 106 2.54 -15.66 3.52
CA ALA A 106 2.14 -16.38 4.72
C ALA A 106 0.62 -16.64 4.73
N ARG A 107 -0.18 -15.65 4.34
CA ARG A 107 -1.64 -15.78 4.24
C ARG A 107 -2.08 -16.78 3.16
N LYS A 108 -1.29 -16.97 2.11
CA LYS A 108 -1.49 -18.02 1.09
C LYS A 108 -0.99 -19.41 1.52
N GLY A 109 -0.33 -19.52 2.67
CA GLY A 109 0.26 -20.78 3.16
C GLY A 109 1.66 -21.08 2.60
N HIS A 110 2.26 -20.18 1.82
CA HIS A 110 3.63 -20.33 1.31
C HIS A 110 4.61 -19.77 2.35
N LEU A 111 4.86 -20.55 3.41
CA LEU A 111 5.69 -20.13 4.55
C LEU A 111 7.17 -19.97 4.18
N ASP A 112 7.66 -20.77 3.24
CA ASP A 112 9.00 -20.69 2.66
C ASP A 112 9.23 -19.33 1.96
N LEU A 113 8.28 -18.91 1.12
CA LEU A 113 8.31 -17.61 0.47
C LEU A 113 8.12 -16.47 1.48
N ALA A 114 7.26 -16.67 2.49
CA ALA A 114 7.07 -15.68 3.54
C ALA A 114 8.36 -15.42 4.32
N GLU A 115 9.07 -16.47 4.73
CA GLU A 115 10.37 -16.37 5.38
C GLU A 115 11.37 -15.59 4.52
N HIS A 116 11.48 -15.91 3.23
CA HIS A 116 12.36 -15.20 2.30
C HIS A 116 12.10 -13.68 2.31
N TRP A 117 10.83 -13.27 2.21
CA TRP A 117 10.47 -11.84 2.18
C TRP A 117 10.64 -11.14 3.53
N TYR A 118 10.40 -11.82 4.65
CA TYR A 118 10.70 -11.25 5.96
C TYR A 118 12.21 -11.09 6.19
N GLN A 119 13.03 -12.07 5.75
CA GLN A 119 14.48 -11.92 5.76
C GLN A 119 14.93 -10.75 4.88
N SER A 120 14.32 -10.58 3.69
CA SER A 120 14.57 -9.41 2.83
C SER A 120 14.23 -8.08 3.53
N THR A 121 13.10 -8.04 4.24
CA THR A 121 12.72 -6.88 5.08
C THR A 121 13.81 -6.55 6.11
N LEU A 122 14.39 -7.57 6.76
CA LEU A 122 15.46 -7.39 7.74
C LEU A 122 16.82 -7.04 7.12
N LYS A 123 17.09 -7.42 5.88
CA LYS A 123 18.27 -6.94 5.13
C LYS A 123 18.20 -5.44 4.88
N LEU A 124 17.01 -4.91 4.56
CA LEU A 124 16.78 -3.48 4.36
C LEU A 124 16.73 -2.72 5.69
N LYS A 125 16.10 -3.31 6.71
CA LYS A 125 16.00 -2.73 8.05
C LYS A 125 16.16 -3.80 9.13
N PRO A 126 17.37 -3.99 9.68
CA PRO A 126 17.65 -5.03 10.67
C PRO A 126 16.81 -4.93 11.94
N ASP A 127 16.40 -3.71 12.32
CA ASP A 127 15.60 -3.45 13.53
C ASP A 127 14.09 -3.44 13.29
N PHE A 128 13.63 -3.99 12.17
CA PHE A 128 12.19 -4.07 11.88
C PHE A 128 11.53 -5.21 12.68
N GLU A 129 11.18 -4.91 13.94
CA GLU A 129 10.57 -5.86 14.88
C GLU A 129 9.37 -6.64 14.34
N PRO A 130 8.44 -6.05 13.55
CA PRO A 130 7.33 -6.83 12.99
C PRO A 130 7.78 -8.00 12.11
N ALA A 131 8.87 -7.86 11.33
CA ALA A 131 9.40 -8.98 10.55
C ALA A 131 10.09 -10.03 11.42
N LYS A 132 10.82 -9.62 12.48
CA LYS A 132 11.42 -10.57 13.43
C LYS A 132 10.36 -11.43 14.12
N GLN A 133 9.25 -10.83 14.54
CA GLN A 133 8.14 -11.55 15.15
C GLN A 133 7.51 -12.56 14.19
N ARG A 134 7.27 -12.17 12.93
CA ARG A 134 6.72 -13.06 11.91
C ARG A 134 7.64 -14.23 11.57
N LEU A 135 8.96 -14.00 11.49
CA LEU A 135 9.94 -15.07 11.26
C LEU A 135 9.96 -16.08 12.39
N ARG A 136 10.00 -15.62 13.65
CA ARG A 136 9.93 -16.51 14.81
C ARG A 136 8.68 -17.37 14.78
N ALA A 137 7.54 -16.80 14.40
CA ALA A 137 6.28 -17.54 14.31
C ALA A 137 6.23 -18.59 13.19
N ILE A 138 7.07 -18.49 12.15
CA ILE A 138 7.19 -19.49 11.08
C ILE A 138 8.14 -20.62 11.48
N GLN A 139 9.15 -20.31 12.29
CA GLN A 139 10.24 -21.23 12.65
C GLN A 139 9.95 -22.04 13.94
N CYS A 140 8.89 -21.72 14.68
CA CYS A 140 8.42 -22.44 15.85
C CYS A 140 7.34 -23.47 15.48
#